data_AF-I0ANI8-F1
#
_entry.id   AF-I0ANI8-F1
#
_cell.length_a   1.000
_cell.length_b   1.000
_cell.length_c   1.000
_cell.angle_alpha   90.00
_cell.angle_beta   90.00
_cell.angle_gamma   90.00
#
_symmetry.space_group_name_H-M   'P 1'
#
loop_
_entity.id
_entity.type
_entity.pdbx_description
1 polymer ?
#
loop_
_entity_poly.entity_id
_entity_poly.type
_entity_poly.pdbx_seq_one_letter_code
_entity_poly.pdbx_strand_id
1 'polypeptide(L)'
;MKLPNAAILFLLIFISSLAYPQYYDKLKESADNYLISLSANSSDQKEFKNLKEILFTHIDKAVLTKIYQTTEKELDSLKNHFTGYESMQENISKDSAFVLFNQWYLHFSNTFYNYAEEKFFSSDKVKLLLFSASVSCACTLELCRKQTAGLINFAKQNGYEFWIVDSYENNQLQIEYETLFTPSVIVFDGNNKVLHKIEYDENMISQLDNYLKK
;
A
#
# COMPACT_ATOMS: atom_id res chain seq x y z
N MET A 1 -26.00 10.19 -38.55
CA MET A 1 -24.57 10.53 -38.44
C MET A 1 -23.81 9.27 -38.07
N LYS A 2 -22.98 8.73 -38.99
CA LYS A 2 -22.08 7.61 -38.67
C LYS A 2 -20.81 8.20 -38.07
N LEU A 3 -20.46 7.88 -36.83
CA LEU A 3 -19.13 8.20 -36.31
C LEU A 3 -18.09 7.47 -37.19
N PRO A 4 -17.02 8.14 -37.63
CA PRO A 4 -15.99 7.50 -38.43
C PRO A 4 -15.34 6.38 -37.58
N ASN A 5 -15.08 5.22 -38.20
CA ASN A 5 -14.50 4.04 -37.53
C ASN A 5 -13.20 4.37 -36.76
N ALA A 6 -12.46 5.40 -37.18
CA ALA A 6 -11.28 5.90 -36.49
C ALA A 6 -11.58 6.55 -35.13
N ALA A 7 -12.71 7.25 -34.99
CA ALA A 7 -13.13 7.87 -33.72
C ALA A 7 -13.57 6.81 -32.70
N ILE A 8 -14.20 5.72 -33.15
CA ILE A 8 -14.57 4.59 -32.30
C ILE A 8 -13.32 3.83 -31.83
N LEU A 9 -12.32 3.68 -32.69
CA LEU A 9 -11.04 3.06 -32.33
C LEU A 9 -10.26 3.91 -31.32
N PHE A 10 -10.20 5.23 -31.50
CA PHE A 10 -9.60 6.14 -30.52
C PHE A 10 -10.34 6.13 -29.18
N LEU A 11 -11.68 6.12 -29.20
CA LEU A 11 -12.48 6.04 -27.97
C LEU A 11 -12.24 4.72 -27.22
N LEU A 12 -12.16 3.59 -27.92
CA LEU A 12 -11.87 2.28 -27.31
C LEU A 12 -10.46 2.21 -26.72
N ILE A 13 -9.46 2.80 -27.39
CA ILE A 13 -8.09 2.90 -26.85
C ILE A 13 -8.08 3.79 -25.59
N PHE A 14 -8.77 4.94 -25.62
CA PHE A 14 -8.86 5.86 -24.47
C PHE A 14 -9.64 5.27 -23.27
N ILE A 15 -10.72 4.54 -23.52
CA ILE A 15 -11.50 3.86 -22.47
C ILE A 15 -10.69 2.69 -21.88
N SER A 16 -9.93 1.98 -22.71
CA SER A 16 -9.04 0.92 -22.20
C SER A 16 -7.95 1.50 -21.29
N SER A 17 -7.31 2.64 -21.65
CA SER A 17 -6.30 3.28 -20.79
C SER A 17 -6.86 3.84 -19.47
N LEU A 18 -8.16 4.10 -19.38
CA LEU A 18 -8.85 4.55 -18.15
C LEU A 18 -9.23 3.40 -17.19
N ALA A 19 -9.35 2.17 -17.68
CA ALA A 19 -9.75 1.02 -16.86
C ALA A 19 -8.57 0.38 -16.11
N TYR A 20 -7.34 0.53 -16.60
CA TYR A 20 -6.20 -0.22 -16.09
C TYR A 20 -5.62 0.26 -14.76
N PRO A 21 -5.60 1.55 -14.36
CA PRO A 21 -5.14 1.93 -13.02
C PRO A 21 -6.02 1.41 -11.87
N GLN A 22 -7.23 0.93 -12.19
CA GLN A 22 -8.23 0.58 -11.19
C GLN A 22 -7.91 -0.68 -10.37
N TYR A 23 -7.15 -1.64 -10.90
CA TYR A 23 -6.90 -2.88 -10.15
C TYR A 23 -6.01 -2.60 -8.92
N TYR A 24 -4.85 -1.95 -9.11
CA TYR A 24 -3.98 -1.59 -7.98
C TYR A 24 -4.71 -0.71 -6.98
N ASP A 25 -5.42 0.32 -7.44
CA ASP A 25 -6.10 1.26 -6.53
C ASP A 25 -7.18 0.56 -5.69
N LYS A 26 -8.00 -0.31 -6.32
CA LYS A 26 -9.02 -1.10 -5.61
C LYS A 26 -8.39 -2.12 -4.67
N LEU A 27 -7.31 -2.78 -5.09
CA LEU A 27 -6.61 -3.76 -4.28
C LEU A 27 -6.00 -3.08 -3.05
N LYS A 28 -5.31 -1.96 -3.25
CA LYS A 28 -4.74 -1.13 -2.20
C LYS A 28 -5.81 -0.66 -1.22
N GLU A 29 -6.90 -0.08 -1.72
CA GLU A 29 -8.00 0.41 -0.88
C GLU A 29 -8.61 -0.71 -0.02
N SER A 30 -8.83 -1.87 -0.61
CA SER A 30 -9.38 -3.04 0.10
C SER A 30 -8.40 -3.60 1.14
N ALA A 31 -7.10 -3.66 0.79
CA ALA A 31 -6.04 -4.07 1.71
C ALA A 31 -5.90 -3.09 2.90
N ASP A 32 -5.94 -1.79 2.62
CA ASP A 32 -5.93 -0.71 3.62
C ASP A 32 -7.10 -0.86 4.60
N ASN A 33 -8.32 -1.05 4.08
CA ASN A 33 -9.52 -1.22 4.90
C ASN A 33 -9.44 -2.47 5.78
N TYR A 34 -9.02 -3.60 5.20
CA TYR A 34 -8.92 -4.83 5.97
C TYR A 34 -7.85 -4.74 7.07
N LEU A 35 -6.68 -4.15 6.78
CA LEU A 35 -5.63 -3.93 7.78
C LEU A 35 -6.13 -3.04 8.94
N ILE A 36 -6.82 -1.95 8.63
CA ILE A 36 -7.45 -1.08 9.65
C ILE A 36 -8.47 -1.88 10.47
N SER A 37 -9.33 -2.68 9.84
CA SER A 37 -10.35 -3.46 10.53
C SER A 37 -9.72 -4.44 11.54
N LEU A 38 -8.63 -5.12 11.16
CA LEU A 38 -7.86 -5.99 12.04
C LEU A 38 -7.27 -5.22 13.21
N SER A 39 -6.68 -4.04 12.96
CA SER A 39 -6.10 -3.18 14.00
C SER A 39 -7.13 -2.71 15.04
N ALA A 40 -8.38 -2.52 14.63
CA ALA A 40 -9.49 -2.11 15.49
C ALA A 40 -10.13 -3.30 16.23
N ASN A 41 -9.57 -4.51 16.10
CA ASN A 41 -10.15 -5.76 16.59
C ASN A 41 -11.56 -6.06 16.04
N SER A 42 -11.96 -5.42 14.94
CA SER A 42 -13.19 -5.69 14.20
C SER A 42 -12.86 -6.61 13.02
N SER A 43 -13.12 -7.91 13.13
CA SER A 43 -12.92 -8.83 12.00
C SER A 43 -14.06 -8.66 11.00
N ASP A 44 -13.91 -7.72 10.06
CA ASP A 44 -14.92 -7.51 9.04
C ASP A 44 -14.76 -8.53 7.90
N GLN A 45 -15.59 -9.58 7.95
CA GLN A 45 -15.65 -10.59 6.90
C GLN A 45 -15.95 -10.01 5.52
N LYS A 46 -16.64 -8.86 5.45
CA LYS A 46 -16.94 -8.18 4.18
C LYS A 46 -15.66 -7.63 3.56
N GLU A 47 -14.84 -6.93 4.34
CA GLU A 47 -13.55 -6.38 3.87
C GLU A 47 -12.61 -7.51 3.44
N PHE A 48 -12.54 -8.61 4.20
CA PHE A 48 -11.77 -9.79 3.81
C PHE A 48 -12.22 -10.37 2.46
N LYS A 49 -13.54 -10.57 2.27
CA LYS A 49 -14.11 -11.11 1.03
C LYS A 49 -13.86 -10.19 -0.16
N ASN A 50 -14.07 -8.89 0.00
CA ASN A 50 -13.79 -7.89 -1.03
C ASN A 50 -12.33 -7.93 -1.47
N LEU A 51 -11.40 -7.98 -0.52
CA LEU A 51 -9.97 -8.08 -0.80
C LEU A 51 -9.64 -9.34 -1.60
N LYS A 52 -10.17 -10.50 -1.17
CA LYS A 52 -9.98 -11.76 -1.87
C LYS A 52 -10.50 -11.70 -3.31
N GLU A 53 -11.72 -11.22 -3.52
CA GLU A 53 -12.32 -11.12 -4.85
C GLU A 53 -11.49 -10.26 -5.80
N ILE A 54 -11.02 -9.10 -5.32
CA ILE A 54 -10.14 -8.22 -6.09
C ILE A 54 -8.81 -8.91 -6.38
N LEU A 55 -8.11 -9.42 -5.36
CA LEU A 55 -6.78 -10.03 -5.50
C LEU A 55 -6.76 -11.16 -6.54
N PHE A 56 -7.78 -12.01 -6.54
CA PHE A 56 -7.87 -13.18 -7.43
C PHE A 56 -8.51 -12.88 -8.80
N THR A 57 -8.86 -11.62 -9.07
CA THR A 57 -9.29 -11.21 -10.41
C THR A 57 -8.17 -11.44 -11.43
N HIS A 58 -8.54 -11.90 -12.63
CA HIS A 58 -7.60 -12.08 -13.73
C HIS A 58 -7.11 -10.74 -14.27
N ILE A 59 -5.81 -10.62 -14.52
CA ILE A 59 -5.16 -9.45 -15.09
C ILE A 59 -4.33 -9.91 -16.28
N ASP A 60 -4.45 -9.18 -17.38
CA ASP A 60 -3.65 -9.45 -18.57
C ASP A 60 -2.15 -9.26 -18.28
N LYS A 61 -1.33 -10.17 -18.82
CA LYS A 61 0.13 -10.15 -18.63
C LYS A 61 0.76 -8.85 -19.11
N ALA A 62 0.31 -8.30 -20.24
CA ALA A 62 0.86 -7.05 -20.75
C ALA A 62 0.50 -5.86 -19.83
N VAL A 63 -0.68 -5.88 -19.21
CA VAL A 63 -1.05 -4.90 -18.18
C VAL A 63 -0.13 -5.01 -16.96
N LEU A 64 0.10 -6.22 -16.45
CA LEU A 64 1.00 -6.45 -15.32
C LEU A 64 2.41 -5.90 -15.58
N THR A 65 3.00 -6.23 -16.72
CA THR A 65 4.38 -5.83 -17.01
C THR A 65 4.51 -4.37 -17.45
N LYS A 66 3.59 -3.86 -18.27
CA LYS A 66 3.74 -2.50 -18.85
C LYS A 66 3.18 -1.41 -17.96
N ILE A 67 2.12 -1.68 -17.21
CA ILE A 67 1.44 -0.68 -16.38
C ILE A 67 1.92 -0.85 -14.95
N TYR A 68 1.77 -2.05 -14.38
CA TYR A 68 2.10 -2.29 -12.97
C TYR A 68 3.56 -2.61 -12.72
N GLN A 69 4.38 -2.72 -13.78
CA GLN A 69 5.81 -2.95 -13.70
C GLN A 69 6.17 -4.15 -12.79
N THR A 70 5.33 -5.19 -12.85
CA THR A 70 5.42 -6.44 -12.07
C THR A 70 5.22 -7.65 -12.99
N THR A 71 5.44 -8.85 -12.47
CA THR A 71 5.35 -10.11 -13.21
C THR A 71 4.22 -11.01 -12.73
N GLU A 72 3.76 -11.94 -13.58
CA GLU A 72 2.80 -12.97 -13.18
C GLU A 72 3.32 -13.79 -11.99
N LYS A 73 4.62 -14.05 -11.94
CA LYS A 73 5.27 -14.79 -10.85
C LYS A 73 5.17 -14.05 -9.51
N GLU A 74 5.38 -12.74 -9.50
CA GLU A 74 5.27 -11.91 -8.29
C GLU A 74 3.81 -11.83 -7.83
N LEU A 75 2.87 -11.64 -8.76
CA LEU A 75 1.44 -11.67 -8.42
C LEU A 75 0.99 -13.02 -7.88
N ASP A 76 1.45 -14.13 -8.45
CA ASP A 76 1.16 -15.48 -7.97
C ASP A 76 1.79 -15.72 -6.59
N SER A 77 3.00 -15.21 -6.35
CA SER A 77 3.63 -15.21 -5.02
C SER A 77 2.74 -14.48 -4.00
N LEU A 78 2.24 -13.29 -4.34
CA LEU A 78 1.35 -12.52 -3.49
C LEU A 78 0.04 -13.26 -3.17
N LYS A 79 -0.57 -13.91 -4.18
CA LYS A 79 -1.78 -14.75 -4.04
C LYS A 79 -1.54 -15.99 -3.17
N ASN A 80 -0.38 -16.62 -3.31
CA ASN A 80 -0.01 -17.78 -2.52
C ASN A 80 0.21 -17.38 -1.04
N HIS A 81 0.87 -16.25 -0.78
CA HIS A 81 0.99 -15.71 0.57
C HIS A 81 -0.41 -15.41 1.18
N PHE A 82 -1.33 -14.83 0.40
CA PHE A 82 -2.71 -14.60 0.86
C PHE A 82 -3.45 -15.91 1.18
N THR A 83 -3.33 -16.93 0.33
CA THR A 83 -3.93 -18.25 0.57
C THR A 83 -3.41 -18.88 1.86
N GLY A 84 -2.11 -18.73 2.12
CA GLY A 84 -1.49 -19.15 3.38
C GLY A 84 -2.13 -18.45 4.58
N TYR A 85 -2.23 -17.12 4.54
CA TYR A 85 -2.93 -16.33 5.55
C TYR A 85 -4.39 -16.77 5.73
N GLU A 86 -5.15 -16.91 4.64
CA GLU A 86 -6.55 -17.32 4.66
C GLU A 86 -6.75 -18.66 5.36
N SER A 87 -5.86 -19.63 5.12
CA SER A 87 -5.94 -20.96 5.75
C SER A 87 -5.75 -20.93 7.28
N MET A 88 -5.07 -19.90 7.80
CA MET A 88 -4.72 -19.78 9.22
C MET A 88 -5.65 -18.85 9.99
N GLN A 89 -6.21 -17.81 9.34
CA GLN A 89 -6.84 -16.67 10.03
C GLN A 89 -8.00 -17.06 10.96
N GLU A 90 -8.74 -18.14 10.66
CA GLU A 90 -9.88 -18.60 11.47
C GLU A 90 -9.44 -19.32 12.75
N ASN A 91 -8.19 -19.79 12.81
CA ASN A 91 -7.66 -20.64 13.88
C ASN A 91 -6.65 -19.92 14.78
N ILE A 92 -6.46 -18.61 14.59
CA ILE A 92 -5.48 -17.80 15.33
C ILE A 92 -6.16 -16.63 16.03
N SER A 93 -5.44 -16.00 16.97
CA SER A 93 -5.91 -14.78 17.62
C SER A 93 -6.00 -13.63 16.61
N LYS A 94 -6.84 -12.61 16.90
CA LYS A 94 -6.92 -11.39 16.08
C LYS A 94 -5.58 -10.66 15.98
N ASP A 95 -4.81 -10.62 17.06
CA ASP A 95 -3.46 -10.03 17.05
C ASP A 95 -2.52 -10.81 16.13
N SER A 96 -2.58 -12.13 16.15
CA SER A 96 -1.82 -12.98 15.23
C SER A 96 -2.26 -12.77 13.77
N ALA A 97 -3.56 -12.65 13.52
CA ALA A 97 -4.08 -12.33 12.19
C ALA A 97 -3.58 -10.96 11.72
N PHE A 98 -3.56 -9.95 12.60
CA PHE A 98 -3.01 -8.63 12.30
C PHE A 98 -1.51 -8.68 11.98
N VAL A 99 -0.72 -9.47 12.71
CA VAL A 99 0.70 -9.70 12.41
C VAL A 99 0.88 -10.28 11.00
N LEU A 100 0.21 -11.40 10.71
CA LEU A 100 0.37 -12.11 9.45
C LEU A 100 -0.16 -11.29 8.27
N PHE A 101 -1.28 -10.61 8.46
CA PHE A 101 -1.83 -9.76 7.40
C PHE A 101 -0.94 -8.54 7.12
N ASN A 102 -0.30 -7.95 8.15
CA ASN A 102 0.68 -6.88 7.92
C ASN A 102 1.88 -7.37 7.11
N GLN A 103 2.34 -8.61 7.31
CA GLN A 103 3.40 -9.20 6.47
C GLN A 103 2.93 -9.36 5.02
N TRP A 104 1.70 -9.83 4.81
CA TRP A 104 1.11 -9.89 3.48
C TRP A 104 0.97 -8.49 2.84
N TYR A 105 0.55 -7.48 3.60
CA TYR A 105 0.40 -6.10 3.13
C TYR A 105 1.74 -5.52 2.66
N LEU A 106 2.83 -5.79 3.39
CA LEU A 106 4.17 -5.37 2.97
C LEU A 106 4.64 -6.12 1.71
N HIS A 107 4.33 -7.42 1.59
CA HIS A 107 4.56 -8.17 0.35
C HIS A 107 3.77 -7.60 -0.84
N PHE A 108 2.53 -7.16 -0.62
CA PHE A 108 1.74 -6.44 -1.62
C PHE A 108 2.44 -5.14 -2.04
N SER A 109 2.94 -4.34 -1.09
CA SER A 109 3.66 -3.10 -1.43
C SER A 109 4.89 -3.37 -2.30
N ASN A 110 5.67 -4.40 -1.97
CA ASN A 110 6.86 -4.76 -2.73
C ASN A 110 6.52 -5.31 -4.13
N THR A 111 5.42 -6.05 -4.26
CA THR A 111 4.94 -6.61 -5.54
C THR A 111 4.68 -5.51 -6.57
N PHE A 112 4.20 -4.34 -6.12
CA PHE A 112 3.85 -3.20 -6.95
C PHE A 112 4.78 -2.00 -6.74
N TYR A 113 5.99 -2.22 -6.21
CA TYR A 113 6.89 -1.16 -5.75
C TYR A 113 7.10 -0.06 -6.80
N ASN A 114 7.55 -0.42 -8.01
CA ASN A 114 7.92 0.57 -9.03
C ASN A 114 6.70 1.40 -9.50
N TYR A 115 5.54 0.75 -9.66
CA TYR A 115 4.29 1.44 -9.98
C TYR A 115 3.84 2.37 -8.85
N ALA A 116 3.92 1.91 -7.61
CA ALA A 116 3.56 2.70 -6.44
C ALA A 116 4.47 3.91 -6.26
N GLU A 117 5.78 3.75 -6.50
CA GLU A 117 6.78 4.82 -6.48
C GLU A 117 6.46 5.92 -7.51
N GLU A 118 6.28 5.54 -8.79
CA GLU A 118 5.94 6.48 -9.86
C GLU A 118 4.63 7.22 -9.57
N LYS A 119 3.61 6.48 -9.11
CA LYS A 119 2.32 7.07 -8.72
C LYS A 119 2.45 8.03 -7.53
N PHE A 120 3.23 7.65 -6.51
CA PHE A 120 3.41 8.46 -5.31
C PHE A 120 4.13 9.78 -5.61
N PHE A 121 5.26 9.73 -6.32
CA PHE A 121 6.06 10.92 -6.61
C PHE A 121 5.51 11.79 -7.76
N SER A 122 4.50 11.31 -8.51
CA SER A 122 3.79 12.13 -9.51
C SER A 122 2.64 12.96 -8.93
N SER A 123 2.22 12.72 -7.68
CA SER A 123 1.16 13.48 -7.03
C SER A 123 1.62 14.88 -6.61
N ASP A 124 0.76 15.89 -6.80
CA ASP A 124 0.96 17.28 -6.40
C ASP A 124 0.47 17.59 -4.96
N LYS A 125 -0.02 16.58 -4.25
CA LYS A 125 -0.50 16.70 -2.86
C LYS A 125 0.64 16.59 -1.86
N VAL A 126 0.35 16.95 -0.61
CA VAL A 126 1.15 16.52 0.54
C VAL A 126 1.11 15.01 0.64
N LYS A 127 2.28 14.40 0.81
CA LYS A 127 2.48 12.95 0.76
C LYS A 127 3.19 12.45 2.01
N LEU A 128 2.86 11.23 2.43
CA LEU A 128 3.47 10.54 3.57
C LEU A 128 4.12 9.23 3.11
N LEU A 129 5.44 9.12 3.21
CA LEU A 129 6.16 7.88 2.96
C LEU A 129 6.50 7.23 4.30
N LEU A 130 5.96 6.06 4.57
CA LEU A 130 6.30 5.27 5.76
C LEU A 130 7.23 4.12 5.39
N PHE A 131 8.40 4.11 5.98
CA PHE A 131 9.28 2.95 6.03
C PHE A 131 8.84 2.05 7.17
N SER A 132 8.44 0.83 6.85
CA SER A 132 8.05 -0.24 7.76
C SER A 132 9.01 -1.42 7.59
N ALA A 133 8.89 -2.46 8.41
CA ALA A 133 9.70 -3.67 8.31
C ALA A 133 8.83 -4.93 8.40
N SER A 134 9.06 -5.88 7.49
CA SER A 134 8.52 -7.25 7.59
C SER A 134 9.39 -8.18 8.46
N VAL A 135 10.67 -7.85 8.63
CA VAL A 135 11.67 -8.61 9.39
C VAL A 135 12.43 -7.69 10.35
N SER A 136 12.32 -7.92 11.65
CA SER A 136 13.05 -7.20 12.71
C SER A 136 12.86 -7.88 14.08
N CYS A 137 13.26 -7.23 15.19
CA CYS A 137 12.86 -7.65 16.53
C CYS A 137 11.33 -7.57 16.70
N ALA A 138 10.78 -8.39 17.58
CA ALA A 138 9.34 -8.38 17.88
C ALA A 138 8.82 -6.97 18.26
N CYS A 139 9.62 -6.23 19.03
CA CYS A 139 9.38 -4.82 19.38
C CYS A 139 9.14 -3.92 18.16
N THR A 140 10.09 -3.94 17.23
CA THR A 140 10.07 -3.12 16.02
C THR A 140 8.95 -3.56 15.08
N LEU A 141 8.70 -4.87 14.97
CA LEU A 141 7.58 -5.38 14.15
C LEU A 141 6.22 -4.97 14.72
N GLU A 142 6.07 -4.99 16.04
CA GLU A 142 4.86 -4.49 16.70
C GLU A 142 4.67 -2.99 16.45
N LEU A 143 5.72 -2.20 16.62
CA LEU A 143 5.69 -0.77 16.38
C LEU A 143 5.38 -0.46 14.92
N CYS A 144 6.08 -1.08 13.96
CA CYS A 144 5.84 -0.93 12.52
C CYS A 144 4.38 -1.24 12.17
N ARG A 145 3.85 -2.37 12.62
CA ARG A 145 2.46 -2.76 12.36
C ARG A 145 1.45 -1.73 12.88
N LYS A 146 1.65 -1.23 14.11
CA LYS A 146 0.80 -0.18 14.69
C LYS A 146 0.89 1.13 13.90
N GLN A 147 2.10 1.56 13.52
CA GLN A 147 2.30 2.78 12.73
C GLN A 147 1.75 2.67 11.31
N THR A 148 1.86 1.50 10.67
CA THR A 148 1.24 1.23 9.35
C THR A 148 -0.27 1.45 9.40
N ALA A 149 -0.99 0.77 10.29
CA ALA A 149 -2.45 0.95 10.40
C ALA A 149 -2.82 2.39 10.82
N GLY A 150 -2.06 2.98 11.76
CA GLY A 150 -2.24 4.36 12.21
C GLY A 150 -2.07 5.38 11.08
N LEU A 151 -1.04 5.24 10.25
CA LEU A 151 -0.76 6.12 9.12
C LEU A 151 -1.85 6.02 8.05
N ILE A 152 -2.29 4.81 7.70
CA ILE A 152 -3.37 4.62 6.72
C ILE A 152 -4.63 5.35 7.19
N ASN A 153 -5.02 5.13 8.45
CA ASN A 153 -6.21 5.79 9.00
C ASN A 153 -6.06 7.31 9.03
N PHE A 154 -4.91 7.81 9.50
CA PHE A 154 -4.59 9.24 9.52
C PHE A 154 -4.63 9.87 8.12
N ALA A 155 -3.98 9.26 7.13
CA ALA A 155 -3.91 9.77 5.77
C ALA A 155 -5.28 9.78 5.09
N LYS A 156 -6.07 8.70 5.24
CA LYS A 156 -7.43 8.63 4.68
C LYS A 156 -8.37 9.67 5.30
N GLN A 157 -8.30 9.90 6.60
CA GLN A 157 -9.13 10.90 7.28
C GLN A 157 -8.83 12.33 6.84
N ASN A 158 -7.58 12.63 6.49
CA ASN A 158 -7.12 13.97 6.13
C ASN A 158 -6.92 14.17 4.61
N GLY A 159 -7.16 13.14 3.79
CA GLY A 159 -7.01 13.20 2.34
C GLY A 159 -5.57 13.31 1.85
N TYR A 160 -4.59 12.82 2.63
CA TYR A 160 -3.19 12.76 2.21
C TYR A 160 -2.92 11.56 1.32
N GLU A 161 -2.02 11.73 0.37
CA GLU A 161 -1.44 10.59 -0.35
C GLU A 161 -0.42 9.91 0.55
N PHE A 162 -0.36 8.59 0.49
CA PHE A 162 0.58 7.84 1.31
C PHE A 162 1.06 6.59 0.60
N TRP A 163 2.28 6.18 0.95
CA TRP A 163 2.87 4.94 0.53
C TRP A 163 3.67 4.33 1.68
N ILE A 164 3.63 3.01 1.78
CA ILE A 164 4.25 2.25 2.87
C ILE A 164 5.22 1.28 2.22
N VAL A 165 6.50 1.38 2.54
CA VAL A 165 7.57 0.57 1.96
C VAL A 165 8.10 -0.39 3.01
N ASP A 166 8.41 -1.61 2.60
CA ASP A 166 9.17 -2.54 3.42
C ASP A 166 10.67 -2.32 3.23
N SER A 167 11.29 -1.67 4.21
CA SER A 167 12.71 -1.33 4.19
C SER A 167 13.64 -2.53 4.12
N TYR A 168 13.17 -3.73 4.46
CA TYR A 168 14.00 -4.93 4.36
C TYR A 168 14.17 -5.41 2.92
N GLU A 169 13.10 -5.31 2.12
CA GLU A 169 13.06 -5.78 0.74
C GLU A 169 13.52 -4.70 -0.25
N ASN A 170 13.23 -3.43 0.05
CA ASN A 170 13.73 -2.31 -0.73
C ASN A 170 14.20 -1.15 0.18
N ASN A 171 15.52 -0.94 0.22
CA ASN A 171 16.16 0.06 1.06
C ASN A 171 16.69 1.27 0.27
N GLN A 172 16.44 1.36 -1.04
CA GLN A 172 17.00 2.43 -1.87
C GLN A 172 16.54 3.81 -1.36
N LEU A 173 15.23 4.00 -1.20
CA LEU A 173 14.68 5.25 -0.68
C LEU A 173 15.08 5.51 0.77
N GLN A 174 15.26 4.44 1.56
CA GLN A 174 15.73 4.55 2.93
C GLN A 174 17.15 5.13 2.99
N ILE A 175 18.03 4.71 2.07
CA ILE A 175 19.38 5.24 1.91
C ILE A 175 19.34 6.68 1.37
N GLU A 176 18.56 6.92 0.32
CA GLU A 176 18.42 8.24 -0.32
C GLU A 176 17.99 9.32 0.67
N TYR A 177 17.04 8.99 1.55
CA TYR A 177 16.54 9.91 2.55
C TYR A 177 17.21 9.75 3.92
N GLU A 178 18.30 9.01 4.02
CA GLU A 178 19.12 8.89 5.24
C GLU A 178 18.31 8.48 6.50
N THR A 179 17.27 7.65 6.34
CA THR A 179 16.45 7.17 7.46
C THR A 179 17.01 5.86 8.00
N LEU A 180 17.65 5.89 9.17
CA LEU A 180 18.42 4.73 9.66
C LEU A 180 17.58 3.72 10.44
N PHE A 181 16.38 4.11 10.87
CA PHE A 181 15.51 3.28 11.71
C PHE A 181 14.13 3.06 11.09
N THR A 182 13.54 1.92 11.41
CA THR A 182 12.13 1.58 11.09
C THR A 182 11.33 1.34 12.37
N PRO A 183 10.08 1.84 12.46
CA PRO A 183 9.42 2.61 11.41
C PRO A 183 9.93 4.06 11.36
N SER A 184 9.91 4.65 10.17
CA SER A 184 10.17 6.08 9.98
C SER A 184 9.23 6.65 8.93
N VAL A 185 8.79 7.89 9.11
CA VAL A 185 7.90 8.56 8.18
C VAL A 185 8.54 9.85 7.67
N ILE A 186 8.39 10.08 6.37
CA ILE A 186 8.78 11.32 5.70
C ILE A 186 7.54 12.01 5.15
N VAL A 187 7.44 13.30 5.43
CA VAL A 187 6.43 14.18 4.86
C VAL A 187 7.04 14.90 3.66
N PHE A 188 6.36 14.88 2.52
CA PHE A 188 6.74 15.62 1.32
C PHE A 188 5.68 16.66 0.95
N ASP A 189 6.12 17.76 0.33
CA ASP A 189 5.22 18.68 -0.35
C ASP A 189 4.80 18.15 -1.74
N GLY A 190 3.95 18.91 -2.42
CA GLY A 190 3.51 18.61 -3.79
C GLY A 190 4.63 18.57 -4.83
N ASN A 191 5.82 19.11 -4.52
CA ASN A 191 6.99 19.15 -5.40
C ASN A 191 8.06 18.12 -5.00
N ASN A 192 7.71 17.13 -4.18
CA ASN A 192 8.62 16.09 -3.68
C ASN A 192 9.75 16.64 -2.79
N LYS A 193 9.60 17.83 -2.21
CA LYS A 193 10.55 18.32 -1.20
C LYS A 193 10.20 17.74 0.15
N VAL A 194 11.23 17.22 0.83
CA VAL A 194 11.11 16.75 2.21
C VAL A 194 10.78 17.94 3.13
N LEU A 195 9.69 17.82 3.87
CA LEU A 195 9.20 18.80 4.83
C LEU A 195 9.54 18.41 6.27
N HIS A 196 9.40 17.12 6.59
CA HIS A 196 9.59 16.60 7.94
C HIS A 196 9.95 15.12 7.93
N LYS A 197 10.66 14.66 8.96
CA LYS A 197 11.00 13.26 9.18
C LYS A 197 10.78 12.92 10.65
N ILE A 198 10.21 11.75 10.93
CA ILE A 198 10.07 11.20 12.28
C ILE A 198 10.57 9.76 12.23
N GLU A 199 11.51 9.40 13.10
CA GLU A 199 12.14 8.07 13.12
C GLU A 199 11.92 7.40 14.48
N TYR A 200 11.53 6.12 14.44
CA TYR A 200 11.43 5.22 15.60
C TYR A 200 10.70 5.81 16.81
N ASP A 201 9.45 6.25 16.62
CA ASP A 201 8.66 6.90 17.67
C ASP A 201 7.26 6.27 17.80
N GLU A 202 6.87 5.92 19.04
CA GLU A 202 5.55 5.39 19.35
C GLU A 202 4.43 6.41 19.11
N ASN A 203 4.74 7.70 19.25
CA ASN A 203 3.83 8.83 19.08
C ASN A 203 3.88 9.43 17.67
N MET A 204 4.45 8.72 16.69
CA MET A 204 4.62 9.19 15.31
C MET A 204 3.35 9.83 14.72
N ILE A 205 2.19 9.18 14.83
CA ILE A 205 0.94 9.73 14.29
C ILE A 205 0.52 11.04 14.99
N SER A 206 0.68 11.14 16.30
CA SER A 206 0.36 12.36 17.04
C SER A 206 1.30 13.51 16.67
N GLN A 207 2.57 13.20 16.40
CA GLN A 207 3.54 14.19 15.92
C GLN A 207 3.24 14.65 14.49
N LEU A 208 2.85 13.74 13.59
CA LEU A 208 2.38 14.07 12.24
C LEU A 208 1.17 15.02 12.29
N ASP A 209 0.17 14.69 13.11
CA ASP A 209 -1.03 15.52 13.27
C ASP A 209 -0.70 16.94 13.75
N ASN A 210 0.17 17.05 14.76
CA ASN A 210 0.64 18.33 15.28
C ASN A 210 1.48 19.12 14.28
N TYR A 211 2.23 18.45 13.39
CA TYR A 211 3.03 19.11 12.37
C TYR A 211 2.15 19.65 11.24
N LEU A 212 1.20 18.85 10.74
CA LEU A 212 0.40 19.18 9.56
C LEU A 212 -0.79 20.11 9.84
N LYS A 213 -1.15 20.32 11.11
CA LYS A 213 -2.17 21.30 11.54
C LYS A 213 -1.63 22.72 11.76
N LYS A 214 -0.30 22.91 11.74
CA LYS A 214 0.35 24.22 11.88
C LYS A 214 0.39 24.94 10.54
#